data_AF-A0A5J6LIC7-F1
#
_entry.id   AF-A0A5J6LIC7-F1
#
_cell.length_a   1.000
_cell.length_b   1.000
_cell.length_c   1.000
_cell.angle_alpha   90.00
_cell.angle_beta   90.00
_cell.angle_gamma   90.00
#
_symmetry.space_group_name_H-M   'P 1'
#
loop_
_entity.id
_entity.type
_entity.pdbx_description
1 polymer ?
#
loop_
_entity_poly.entity_id
_entity_poly.type
_entity_poly.pdbx_seq_one_letter_code
_entity_poly.pdbx_strand_id
1 'polypeptide(L)' 'MERYLRTVYGSPEIELTRGDVSDFRAAVRGHQGIIQFNVSDWSDATGHFDIWNGSQIRFSEYFARAQSINLWRCL' A
#
# COMPACT_ATOMS: atom_id res chain seq x y z
N MET A 1 -3.66 11.69 3.23
CA MET A 1 -2.55 11.42 2.29
C MET A 1 -3.06 10.85 0.97
N GLU A 2 -3.91 9.81 0.96
CA GLU A 2 -4.43 9.20 -0.28
C GLU A 2 -4.97 10.19 -1.32
N ARG A 3 -5.86 11.11 -0.91
CA ARG A 3 -6.40 12.14 -1.81
C ARG A 3 -5.30 12.93 -2.52
N TYR A 4 -4.24 13.30 -1.80
CA TYR A 4 -3.11 14.03 -2.36
C TYR A 4 -2.37 13.20 -3.40
N LEU A 5 -2.08 11.92 -3.10
CA LEU A 5 -1.42 11.02 -4.06
C LEU A 5 -2.26 10.83 -5.32
N ARG A 6 -3.58 10.64 -5.18
CA ARG A 6 -4.47 10.54 -6.34
C ARG A 6 -4.49 11.81 -7.19
N THR A 7 -4.39 12.99 -6.57
CA THR A 7 -4.30 14.27 -7.28
C THR A 7 -2.96 14.47 -8.00
N VAL A 8 -1.85 14.08 -7.38
CA VAL A 8 -0.50 14.38 -7.90
C VAL A 8 0.03 13.29 -8.83
N TYR A 9 -0.23 12.02 -8.53
CA TYR A 9 0.30 10.86 -9.24
C TYR A 9 -0.76 10.08 -10.02
N GLY A 10 -2.05 10.47 -9.92
CA GLY A 10 -3.14 9.73 -10.52
C GLY A 10 -3.54 8.48 -9.72
N SER A 11 -4.25 7.55 -10.36
CA SER A 11 -4.65 6.30 -9.73
C SER A 11 -3.44 5.43 -9.35
N PRO A 12 -3.53 4.63 -8.27
CA PRO A 12 -2.52 3.62 -7.96
C PRO A 12 -2.30 2.68 -9.15
N GLU A 13 -1.07 2.20 -9.31
CA GLU A 13 -0.76 1.12 -10.26
C GLU A 13 -1.37 -0.21 -9.79
N ILE A 14 -1.34 -0.44 -8.47
CA ILE A 14 -1.93 -1.62 -7.84
C ILE A 14 -2.92 -1.15 -6.78
N GLU A 15 -4.13 -1.69 -6.81
CA GLU A 15 -5.19 -1.50 -5.82
C GLU A 15 -5.81 -2.87 -5.56
N LEU A 16 -5.59 -3.41 -4.35
CA LEU A 16 -6.01 -4.76 -3.96
C LEU A 16 -6.72 -4.72 -2.62
N THR A 17 -7.81 -5.46 -2.50
CA THR A 17 -8.58 -5.69 -1.28
C THR A 17 -8.37 -7.11 -0.79
N ARG A 18 -8.59 -7.34 0.50
CA ARG A 18 -8.47 -8.66 1.12
C ARG A 18 -9.46 -9.61 0.45
N GLY A 19 -8.93 -10.69 -0.11
CA GLY A 19 -9.69 -11.65 -0.92
C GLY A 19 -9.33 -11.61 -2.40
N ASP A 20 -8.80 -10.51 -2.93
CA ASP A 20 -8.36 -10.42 -4.33
C ASP A 20 -7.12 -11.29 -4.58
N VAL A 21 -6.25 -11.40 -3.58
CA VAL A 21 -5.04 -12.22 -3.59
C VAL A 21 -4.86 -12.95 -2.26
N SER A 22 -4.13 -14.07 -2.30
CA SER A 22 -3.78 -14.84 -1.09
C SER A 22 -2.68 -14.18 -0.26
N ASP A 23 -1.79 -13.40 -0.89
CA ASP A 23 -0.70 -12.68 -0.23
C ASP A 23 -0.42 -11.35 -0.96
N PHE A 24 -0.72 -10.25 -0.27
CA PHE A 24 -0.44 -8.90 -0.76
C PHE A 24 1.04 -8.65 -1.02
N ARG A 25 1.96 -9.18 -0.19
CA ARG A 25 3.40 -8.94 -0.32
C ARG A 25 3.93 -9.59 -1.58
N ALA A 26 3.50 -10.82 -1.86
CA ALA A 26 3.82 -11.51 -3.09
C ALA A 26 3.28 -10.75 -4.31
N ALA A 27 2.05 -10.22 -4.23
CA ALA A 27 1.38 -9.51 -5.32
C ALA A 27 2.09 -8.20 -5.72
N VAL A 28 2.76 -7.52 -4.80
CA VAL A 28 3.50 -6.27 -5.09
C VAL A 28 5.00 -6.46 -5.32
N ARG A 29 5.50 -7.71 -5.30
CA ARG A 29 6.92 -8.00 -5.48
C ARG A 29 7.39 -7.57 -6.87
N GLY A 30 8.51 -6.85 -6.93
CA GLY A 30 9.07 -6.31 -8.17
C GLY A 30 8.50 -4.94 -8.59
N HIS A 31 7.42 -4.47 -7.99
CA HIS A 31 6.94 -3.09 -8.13
C HIS A 31 7.61 -2.18 -7.09
N GLN A 32 7.79 -0.89 -7.36
CA GLN A 32 8.45 0.03 -6.43
C GLN A 32 7.69 1.34 -6.33
N GLY A 33 7.68 1.95 -5.14
CA GLY A 33 7.10 3.28 -4.94
C GLY A 33 6.48 3.48 -3.56
N ILE A 34 5.42 4.29 -3.52
CA ILE A 34 4.69 4.59 -2.28
C ILE A 34 3.60 3.56 -2.11
N ILE A 35 3.56 2.90 -0.95
CA ILE A 35 2.52 1.93 -0.61
C ILE A 35 1.66 2.45 0.54
N GLN A 36 0.35 2.28 0.41
CA GLN A 36 -0.64 2.50 1.45
C GLN A 36 -1.11 1.15 1.98
N PHE A 37 -1.18 1.02 3.29
CA PHE A 37 -1.91 -0.05 3.98
C PHE A 37 -3.16 0.56 4.62
N ASN A 38 -4.35 0.17 4.18
CA ASN A 38 -5.58 0.53 4.91
C ASN A 38 -5.82 -0.45 6.04
N VAL A 39 -5.90 0.07 7.27
CA VAL A 39 -5.95 -0.72 8.50
C VAL A 39 -7.11 -0.19 9.34
N SER A 40 -8.08 -1.07 9.63
CA SER A 40 -9.38 -0.67 10.22
C SER A 40 -9.43 -0.82 11.75
N ASP A 41 -8.40 -1.38 12.37
CA ASP A 41 -8.34 -1.64 13.81
C ASP A 41 -7.55 -0.58 14.60
N TRP A 42 -7.30 0.59 13.99
CA TRP A 42 -6.67 1.76 14.61
C TRP A 42 -7.71 2.83 14.94
N SER A 43 -7.54 3.53 16.06
CA SER A 43 -8.50 4.54 16.55
C SER A 43 -8.17 5.97 16.11
N ASP A 44 -6.92 6.23 15.72
CA ASP A 44 -6.37 7.55 15.42
C ASP A 44 -5.87 7.68 13.97
N ALA A 45 -5.89 6.60 13.21
CA ALA A 45 -5.51 6.56 11.80
C ALA A 45 -6.32 5.52 11.03
N THR A 46 -6.47 5.73 9.72
CA THR A 46 -7.16 4.78 8.82
C THR A 46 -6.19 3.80 8.14
N GLY A 47 -4.89 3.95 8.39
CA GLY A 47 -3.85 3.23 7.69
C GLY A 47 -2.47 3.89 7.77
N HIS A 48 -1.51 3.31 7.06
CA HIS A 48 -0.11 3.72 7.03
C HIS A 48 0.40 3.89 5.60
N PHE A 49 1.31 4.84 5.39
CA PHE A 49 2.03 5.02 4.13
C PHE A 49 3.51 4.77 4.34
N ASP A 50 4.14 4.02 3.44
CA ASP A 50 5.58 3.75 3.49
C ASP A 50 6.17 3.67 2.08
N ILE A 51 7.49 3.46 2.01
CA ILE A 51 8.22 3.24 0.76
C ILE A 51 8.46 1.73 0.58
N TRP A 52 8.07 1.23 -0.57
CA TRP A 52 8.30 -0.14 -1.01
C TRP A 52 9.34 -0.17 -2.13
N ASN A 53 10.42 -0.92 -1.95
CA ASN A 53 11.52 -1.01 -2.92
C ASN A 53 11.44 -2.23 -3.84
N GLY A 54 10.31 -2.94 -3.91
CA GLY A 54 10.16 -4.17 -4.68
C GLY A 54 10.37 -5.45 -3.90
N SER A 55 10.93 -5.38 -2.70
CA SER A 55 11.10 -6.54 -1.82
C SER A 55 10.88 -6.24 -0.33
N GLN A 56 11.12 -5.01 0.11
CA GLN A 56 11.08 -4.61 1.51
C GLN A 56 10.44 -3.23 1.69
N ILE A 57 9.80 -3.06 2.85
CA ILE A 57 9.33 -1.78 3.35
C ILE A 57 10.47 -1.05 4.06
N ARG A 58 10.51 0.29 3.92
CA ARG A 58 11.57 1.10 4.53
C ARG A 58 11.50 1.17 6.06
N PHE A 59 10.32 1.35 6.64
CA PHE A 59 10.18 1.48 8.10
C PHE A 59 9.26 0.44 8.73
N SER A 60 7.99 0.38 8.36
CA SER A 60 7.02 -0.51 9.03
C SER A 60 5.97 -1.06 8.08
N GLU A 61 5.82 -2.38 8.10
CA GLU A 61 4.89 -3.08 7.23
C GLU A 61 3.62 -3.54 7.95
N TYR A 62 2.52 -3.57 7.22
CA TYR A 62 1.21 -3.95 7.76
C TYR A 62 0.42 -4.91 6.86
N PHE A 63 1.10 -5.66 5.96
CA PHE A 63 0.47 -6.60 5.02
C PHE A 63 -0.53 -7.57 5.69
N ALA A 64 -0.18 -8.12 6.85
CA ALA A 64 -1.03 -9.08 7.56
C ALA A 64 -2.32 -8.46 8.14
N ARG A 65 -2.29 -7.16 8.47
CA ARG A 65 -3.41 -6.42 9.09
C ARG A 65 -4.24 -5.63 8.09
N ALA A 66 -3.67 -5.31 6.94
CA ALA A 66 -4.32 -4.49 5.93
C ALA A 66 -5.61 -5.15 5.40
N GLN A 67 -6.65 -4.34 5.24
CA GLN A 67 -7.87 -4.72 4.52
C GLN A 67 -7.75 -4.44 3.03
N SER A 68 -6.95 -3.43 2.66
CA SER A 68 -6.55 -3.17 1.28
C SER A 68 -5.17 -2.54 1.23
N ILE A 69 -4.53 -2.64 0.06
CA ILE A 69 -3.30 -1.93 -0.25
C ILE A 69 -3.42 -1.17 -1.57
N ASN A 70 -2.74 -0.02 -1.63
CA ASN A 70 -2.55 0.75 -2.85
C ASN A 70 -1.06 0.97 -3.07
N LEU A 71 -0.57 0.88 -4.31
CA LEU A 71 0.81 1.18 -4.66
C LEU A 71 0.86 2.17 -5.83
N TRP A 72 1.55 3.29 -5.63
CA TRP A 72 1.87 4.26 -6.70
C TRP A 72 3.32 4.10 -7.10
N ARG A 73 3.56 3.88 -8.40
CA ARG A 73 4.91 3.87 -8.95
C ARG A 73 5.54 5.24 -8.84
N CYS A 74 6.76 5.31 -8.30
CA CYS A 74 7.60 6.49 -8.46
C CYS A 74 8.58 6.22 -9.62
N LEU A 75 8.56 7.11 -10.62
CA LEU A 75 9.46 7.09 -11.78
C LEU A 75 10.89 7.47 -11.37
#